data_AF-A0A6I2XJC5-F1
#
_entry.id   AF-A0A6I2XJC5-F1
#
_cell.length_a   1.000
_cell.length_b   1.000
_cell.length_c   1.000
_cell.angle_alpha   90.00
_cell.angle_beta   90.00
_cell.angle_gamma   90.00
#
_symmetry.space_group_name_H-M   'P 1'
#
loop_
_entity.id
_entity.type
_entity.pdbx_description
1 polymer ?
#
loop_
_entity_poly.entity_id
_entity_poly.type
_entity_poly.pdbx_seq_one_letter_code
_entity_poly.pdbx_strand_id
1 'polypeptide(L)' 'MSKRSRAYIEAASKITEGKYYLPAEAVALVRETGSKKFDSTIEVAVKLGVDPRKADQMIRGTV' A
#
# COMPACT_ATOMS: atom_id res chain seq x y z
N MET A 1 -20.21 -6.41 4.66
CA MET A 1 -18.74 -6.44 4.81
C MET A 1 -18.27 -7.82 4.37
N SER A 2 -17.62 -7.93 3.21
CA SER A 2 -17.16 -9.22 2.69
C SER A 2 -16.11 -9.82 3.62
N LYS A 3 -16.24 -11.12 3.92
CA LYS A 3 -15.34 -11.85 4.80
C LYS A 3 -13.95 -11.88 4.15
N ARG A 4 -12.96 -11.25 4.78
CA ARG A 4 -11.58 -11.24 4.27
C ARG A 4 -10.98 -12.65 4.39
N SER A 5 -10.14 -13.02 3.42
CA SER A 5 -9.50 -14.34 3.40
C SER A 5 -8.53 -14.50 4.58
N ARG A 6 -8.31 -15.74 5.05
CA ARG A 6 -7.47 -16.01 6.23
C ARG A 6 -6.04 -15.49 6.06
N ALA A 7 -5.50 -15.61 4.85
CA ALA A 7 -4.19 -15.07 4.47
C ALA A 7 -4.11 -13.54 4.58
N TYR A 8 -5.19 -12.82 4.28
CA TYR A 8 -5.24 -11.37 4.44
C TYR A 8 -5.19 -10.98 5.93
N ILE A 9 -5.90 -11.70 6.79
CA ILE A 9 -5.94 -11.42 8.22
C ILE A 9 -4.57 -11.68 8.87
N GLU A 10 -3.89 -12.75 8.47
CA GLU A 10 -2.53 -13.09 8.91
C GLU A 10 -1.47 -12.08 8.42
N ALA A 11 -1.66 -11.47 7.24
CA ALA A 11 -0.80 -10.39 6.76
C ALA A 11 -1.09 -9.08 7.50
N ALA A 12 -2.36 -8.76 7.73
CA ALA A 12 -2.78 -7.55 8.42
C ALA A 12 -2.34 -7.53 9.90
N SER A 13 -2.28 -8.67 10.58
CA SER A 13 -1.81 -8.74 11.96
C SER A 13 -0.31 -8.43 12.14
N LYS A 14 0.48 -8.54 11.06
CA LYS A 14 1.91 -8.17 11.07
C LYS A 14 2.13 -6.66 10.89
N ILE A 15 1.10 -5.95 10.43
CA ILE A 15 1.14 -4.51 10.22
C ILE A 15 0.65 -3.85 11.50
N THR A 16 1.49 -3.01 12.12
CA THR A 16 1.08 -2.22 13.29
C THR A 16 0.39 -0.95 12.79
N GLU A 17 -0.91 -0.85 13.03
CA GLU A 17 -1.67 0.38 12.74
C GLU A 17 -1.08 1.55 13.55
N GLY A 18 -0.79 2.67 12.86
CA GLY A 18 -0.23 3.88 13.47
C GLY A 18 1.31 3.97 13.54
N LYS A 19 2.03 2.93 13.12
CA LYS A 19 3.49 2.99 13.02
C LYS A 19 3.92 3.57 11.67
N TYR A 20 4.72 4.63 11.70
CA TYR A 20 5.43 5.12 10.52
C TYR A 20 6.69 4.29 10.32
N TYR A 21 6.69 3.44 9.30
CA TYR A 21 7.85 2.64 8.93
C TYR A 21 8.80 3.46 8.06
N LEU A 22 10.11 3.25 8.23
CA LEU A 22 11.09 3.76 7.27
C LEU A 22 10.93 3.03 5.92
N PRO A 23 11.30 3.65 4.78
CA PRO A 23 11.13 3.04 3.47
C PRO A 23 11.77 1.63 3.36
N ALA A 24 12.95 1.44 3.95
CA ALA A 24 13.63 0.14 3.97
C ALA A 24 12.86 -0.93 4.76
N GLU A 25 12.32 -0.55 5.92
CA GLU A 25 11.52 -1.45 6.76
C GLU A 25 10.17 -1.78 6.10
N ALA A 26 9.56 -0.80 5.43
CA ALA A 26 8.32 -0.99 4.70
C ALA A 26 8.49 -2.00 3.54
N VAL A 27 9.58 -1.92 2.77
CA VAL A 27 9.86 -2.86 1.68
C VAL A 27 10.07 -4.29 2.20
N ALA A 28 10.79 -4.44 3.31
CA ALA A 28 10.98 -5.75 3.95
C ALA A 28 9.65 -6.34 4.43
N LEU A 29 8.82 -5.53 5.11
CA LEU A 29 7.51 -5.93 5.60
C LEU A 29 6.58 -6.33 4.46
N VAL A 30 6.53 -5.55 3.37
CA VAL A 30 5.71 -5.84 2.19
C VAL A 30 6.08 -7.18 1.58
N ARG A 31 7.39 -7.48 1.46
CA ARG A 31 7.87 -8.79 0.96
C ARG A 31 7.44 -9.95 1.85
N GLU A 32 7.39 -9.77 3.17
CA GLU A 32 6.95 -10.80 4.12
C GLU A 32 5.44 -10.98 4.20
N THR A 33 4.68 -9.91 3.94
CA THR A 33 3.21 -9.92 3.84
C THR A 33 2.71 -10.31 2.44
N GLY A 34 3.61 -10.36 1.45
CA GLY A 34 3.35 -10.73 0.08
C GLY A 34 2.81 -12.16 -0.07
N SER A 35 2.00 -12.37 -1.09
CA SER A 35 1.40 -13.68 -1.33
C SER A 35 2.45 -14.67 -1.81
N LYS A 36 2.63 -15.78 -1.08
CA LYS A 36 3.68 -16.79 -1.38
C LYS A 36 3.50 -17.53 -2.71
N LYS A 37 2.35 -17.39 -3.38
CA LYS A 37 1.99 -18.18 -4.58
C LYS A 37 2.15 -17.43 -5.90
N PHE A 38 2.31 -16.12 -5.87
CA PHE A 38 2.41 -15.30 -7.07
C PHE A 38 3.36 -14.13 -6.85
N ASP A 39 4.01 -13.67 -7.91
CA ASP A 39 4.72 -12.39 -7.88
C ASP A 39 3.70 -11.28 -7.70
N SER A 40 3.76 -10.65 -6.52
CA SER A 40 2.82 -9.63 -6.10
C SER A 40 3.36 -8.25 -6.44
N THR A 41 2.51 -7.40 -7.03
CA THR A 41 2.85 -6.01 -7.33
C THR A 41 2.86 -5.19 -6.05
N ILE A 42 3.92 -4.40 -5.85
CA ILE A 42 3.99 -3.43 -4.75
C ILE A 42 3.43 -2.10 -5.25
N GLU A 43 2.38 -1.61 -4.60
CA GLU A 43 1.80 -0.30 -4.89
C GLU A 43 2.10 0.69 -3.77
N VAL A 44 2.34 1.95 -4.14
CA VAL A 44 2.53 3.06 -3.20
C VAL A 44 1.35 4.00 -3.33
N ALA A 45 0.47 4.01 -2.33
CA ALA A 45 -0.67 4.91 -2.28
C ALA A 45 -0.26 6.26 -1.65
N VAL A 46 -0.19 7.31 -2.47
CA VAL A 46 0.10 8.67 -2.00
C VAL A 46 -1.18 9.49 -2.10
N LYS A 47 -1.66 10.00 -0.96
CA LYS A 47 -2.77 10.96 -0.95
C LYS A 47 -2.22 12.35 -1.29
N LEU A 48 -2.41 12.78 -2.53
CA LEU A 48 -2.05 14.11 -2.97
C LEU A 48 -3.12 15.11 -2.52
N GLY A 49 -2.71 16.22 -1.90
CA GLY A 49 -3.60 17.29 -1.42
C GLY A 49 -4.12 18.22 -2.53
N VAL A 50 -4.14 17.74 -3.77
CA VAL A 50 -4.60 18.49 -4.94
C VAL A 50 -6.12 18.36 -5.08
N ASP A 51 -6.78 19.44 -5.48
CA ASP A 51 -8.20 19.41 -5.82
C ASP A 51 -8.37 18.96 -7.28
N PRO A 52 -8.84 17.73 -7.54
CA PRO A 52 -8.95 17.20 -8.89
C PRO A 52 -10.01 17.92 -9.75
N ARG A 53 -10.80 18.83 -9.16
CA ARG A 53 -11.79 19.66 -9.87
C ARG A 53 -11.15 20.84 -10.61
N LYS A 54 -9.93 21.23 -10.25
CA LYS A 54 -9.18 22.29 -10.93
C LYS A 54 -8.18 21.66 -11.89
N ALA A 55 -8.32 21.95 -13.19
CA ALA A 55 -7.50 21.34 -14.26
C ALA A 55 -5.99 21.54 -14.03
N ASP A 56 -5.58 22.67 -13.45
CA ASP A 56 -4.18 23.03 -13.21
C ASP A 56 -3.50 22.24 -12.08
N GLN A 57 -4.28 21.53 -11.25
CA GLN A 57 -3.76 20.70 -10.15
C GLN A 57 -3.72 19.21 -10.49
N MET A 58 -4.05 18.84 -11.73
CA MET A 58 -3.98 17.46 -12.19
C MET A 58 -2.54 17.07 -12.49
N ILE A 59 -1.93 16.30 -11.58
CA ILE A 59 -0.58 15.79 -11.77
C ILE A 59 -0.67 14.56 -12.67
N ARG A 60 -0.24 14.71 -13.93
CA ARG A 60 -0.13 13.61 -14.89
C ARG A 60 1.30 13.60 -15.44
N GLY A 61 2.18 12.95 -14.69
CA GLY A 61 3.55 12.66 -15.11
C GLY A 61 3.71 11.17 -15.38
N THR A 62 4.44 10.82 -16.42
CA THR A 62 5.04 9.49 -16.59
C THR A 62 6.41 9.52 -15.94
N VAL A 63 6.67 8.57 -15.04
CA VAL A 63 8.01 8.30 -14.46
C VAL A 63 8.46 6.91 -14.88
#